data_AF-A0A8H5FTY3-F1
#
_entry.id   AF-A0A8H5FTY3-F1
#
_cell.length_a   1.000
_cell.length_b   1.000
_cell.length_c   1.000
_cell.angle_alpha   90.00
_cell.angle_beta   90.00
_cell.angle_gamma   90.00
#
_symmetry.space_group_name_H-M   'P 1'
#
loop_
_entity.id
_entity.type
_entity.pdbx_description
1 polymer ?
#
loop_
_entity_poly.entity_id
_entity_poly.type
_entity_poly.pdbx_seq_one_letter_code
_entity_poly.pdbx_strand_id
1 'polypeptide(L)'
;MKFFATLLALPAVVLAVSTTLSWDDVYDNANGDLATVACSDGDNGLINRGFSTFGDLPNFPNIGGIPDIQEWDSASCGTCWNVTYVNGQGVSKSIQVLGI
;
A
#
# COMPACT_ATOMS: atom_id res chain seq x y z
N MET A 1 -47.79 6.55 -11.14
CA MET A 1 -46.68 7.08 -11.96
C MET A 1 -45.40 6.54 -11.35
N LYS A 2 -44.65 5.67 -12.06
CA LYS A 2 -43.42 5.04 -11.56
C LYS A 2 -42.24 5.89 -12.01
N PHE A 3 -41.60 6.61 -11.09
CA PHE A 3 -40.38 7.37 -11.37
C PHE A 3 -39.20 6.40 -11.43
N PHE A 4 -38.62 6.21 -12.61
CA PHE A 4 -37.31 5.59 -12.77
C PHE A 4 -36.26 6.65 -12.43
N ALA A 5 -35.60 6.51 -11.27
CA ALA A 5 -34.44 7.31 -10.92
C ALA A 5 -33.21 6.69 -11.61
N THR A 6 -32.70 7.36 -12.64
CA THR A 6 -31.42 7.02 -13.29
C THR A 6 -30.27 7.53 -12.43
N LEU A 7 -29.52 6.61 -11.83
CA LEU A 7 -28.30 6.90 -11.07
C LEU A 7 -27.19 7.27 -12.07
N LEU A 8 -26.81 8.55 -12.16
CA LEU A 8 -25.61 8.96 -12.88
C LEU A 8 -24.38 8.48 -12.10
N ALA A 9 -23.68 7.46 -12.61
CA ALA A 9 -22.35 7.11 -12.13
C ALA A 9 -21.36 8.16 -12.66
N LEU A 10 -20.88 9.06 -11.79
CA LEU A 10 -19.75 9.92 -12.12
C LEU A 10 -18.46 9.06 -12.13
N PRO A 11 -17.62 9.13 -13.17
CA PRO A 11 -16.31 8.49 -13.13
C PRO A 11 -15.46 9.16 -12.06
N ALA A 12 -14.93 8.37 -11.13
CA ALA A 12 -13.96 8.84 -10.15
C ALA A 12 -12.69 9.29 -10.88
N VAL A 13 -12.38 10.59 -10.81
CA VAL A 13 -11.11 11.12 -11.31
C VAL A 13 -10.03 10.77 -10.28
N VAL A 14 -9.13 9.86 -10.63
CA VAL A 14 -7.97 9.53 -9.81
C VAL A 14 -6.90 10.60 -10.05
N LEU A 15 -6.70 11.48 -9.08
CA LEU A 15 -5.60 12.44 -9.08
C LEU A 15 -4.31 11.70 -8.71
N ALA A 16 -3.39 11.53 -9.68
CA ALA A 16 -2.07 11.00 -9.39
C ALA A 16 -1.24 12.08 -8.67
N VAL A 17 -0.87 11.83 -7.42
CA VAL A 17 0.06 12.68 -6.67
C VAL A 17 1.48 12.19 -6.95
N SER A 18 2.36 13.09 -7.42
CA SER A 18 3.79 12.79 -7.52
C SER A 18 4.41 12.87 -6.14
N THR A 19 5.09 11.80 -5.72
CA THR A 19 5.87 11.74 -4.48
C THR A 19 7.26 11.18 -4.75
N THR A 20 8.11 11.17 -3.73
CA THR A 20 9.44 10.54 -3.77
C THR A 20 9.33 9.04 -3.50
N LEU A 21 10.11 8.24 -4.22
CA LEU A 21 10.31 6.82 -3.97
C LEU A 21 11.78 6.60 -3.62
N SER A 22 12.02 5.85 -2.55
CA SER A 22 13.34 5.34 -2.16
C SER A 22 13.23 3.85 -1.84
N TRP A 23 14.35 3.20 -1.57
CA TRP A 23 14.40 1.82 -1.09
C TRP A 23 15.06 1.76 0.29
N ASP A 24 14.80 0.67 1.00
CA ASP A 24 15.47 0.27 2.23
C ASP A 24 15.56 -1.26 2.23
N ASP A 25 16.78 -1.80 2.32
CA ASP A 25 17.06 -3.23 2.23
C ASP A 25 16.38 -4.03 3.36
N VAL A 26 15.90 -3.37 4.42
CA VAL A 26 15.11 -4.03 5.48
C VAL A 26 13.87 -4.73 4.92
N TYR A 27 13.23 -4.14 3.89
CA TYR A 27 12.01 -4.66 3.28
C TYR A 27 12.26 -5.85 2.34
N ASP A 28 13.52 -6.09 1.95
CA ASP A 28 13.92 -7.25 1.15
C ASP A 28 14.18 -8.50 2.02
N ASN A 29 14.24 -8.36 3.34
CA ASN A 29 14.45 -9.49 4.25
C ASN A 29 13.14 -10.24 4.49
N ALA A 30 12.96 -11.40 3.83
CA ALA A 30 11.79 -12.26 4.02
C ALA A 30 11.58 -12.70 5.48
N ASN A 31 12.65 -12.80 6.28
CA ASN A 31 12.56 -13.14 7.71
C ASN A 31 12.43 -11.90 8.62
N GLY A 32 12.25 -10.70 8.05
CA GLY A 32 12.02 -9.47 8.80
C GLY A 32 10.73 -9.57 9.61
N ASP A 33 10.78 -9.20 10.88
CA ASP A 33 9.68 -9.34 11.83
C ASP A 33 8.70 -8.17 11.71
N LEU A 34 7.40 -8.46 11.55
CA LEU A 34 6.35 -7.43 11.48
C LEU A 34 6.24 -6.61 12.77
N ALA A 35 6.72 -7.11 13.91
CA ALA A 35 6.78 -6.36 15.16
C ALA A 35 7.74 -5.14 15.11
N THR A 36 8.54 -5.01 14.04
CA THR A 36 9.51 -3.92 13.87
C THR A 36 9.00 -2.73 13.07
N VAL A 37 7.80 -2.80 12.51
CA VAL A 37 7.20 -1.74 11.66
C VAL A 37 5.90 -1.21 12.26
N ALA A 38 5.42 -0.07 11.75
CA ALA A 38 4.23 0.59 12.28
C ALA A 38 2.97 -0.28 12.17
N CYS A 39 2.87 -1.11 11.12
CA CYS A 39 1.75 -2.03 10.92
C CYS A 39 1.93 -3.41 11.58
N SER A 40 2.57 -3.41 12.75
CA SER A 40 2.73 -4.59 13.61
C SER A 40 1.40 -5.18 14.12
N ASP A 41 1.05 -4.93 15.38
CA ASP A 41 -0.21 -5.33 16.02
C ASP A 41 -1.22 -4.16 16.09
N GLY A 42 -2.28 -4.31 16.89
CA GLY A 42 -3.40 -3.37 16.95
C GLY A 42 -4.60 -3.78 16.09
N ASP A 43 -5.63 -2.93 16.02
CA ASP A 43 -6.87 -3.24 15.30
C ASP A 43 -6.66 -3.26 13.77
N ASN A 44 -5.71 -2.47 13.27
CA ASN A 44 -5.29 -2.37 11.87
C ASN A 44 -3.98 -3.14 11.57
N GLY A 45 -3.29 -3.63 12.59
CA GLY A 45 -2.03 -4.36 12.48
C GLY A 45 -2.09 -5.63 11.63
N LEU A 46 -0.99 -5.94 10.95
CA LEU A 46 -0.88 -7.12 10.07
C LEU A 46 -0.64 -8.42 10.86
N ILE A 47 -0.07 -8.34 12.06
CA ILE A 47 0.08 -9.50 12.95
C ILE A 47 -1.30 -10.06 13.34
N ASN A 48 -2.23 -9.18 13.69
CA ASN A 48 -3.61 -9.54 14.03
C ASN A 48 -4.38 -10.10 12.82
N ARG A 49 -3.88 -9.87 11.60
CA ARG A 49 -4.40 -10.44 10.34
C ARG A 49 -3.74 -11.76 9.95
N GLY A 50 -2.85 -12.29 10.79
CA GLY A 50 -2.27 -13.63 10.63
C GLY A 50 -0.91 -13.68 9.94
N PHE A 51 -0.26 -12.54 9.72
CA PHE A 51 1.12 -12.49 9.20
C PHE A 51 2.12 -12.41 10.36
N SER A 52 3.37 -12.83 10.17
CA SER A 52 4.40 -12.72 11.23
C SER A 52 5.68 -12.10 10.70
N THR A 53 6.06 -12.45 9.48
CA THR A 53 7.26 -11.92 8.82
C THR A 53 6.90 -11.16 7.55
N PHE A 54 7.85 -10.37 7.05
CA PHE A 54 7.72 -9.68 5.77
C PHE A 54 7.47 -10.65 4.61
N GLY A 55 8.09 -11.83 4.64
CA GLY A 55 7.92 -12.87 3.63
C GLY A 55 6.54 -13.52 3.60
N ASP A 56 5.76 -13.40 4.68
CA ASP A 56 4.39 -13.93 4.74
C ASP A 56 3.39 -13.05 3.98
N LEU A 57 3.77 -11.79 3.70
CA LEU A 57 2.88 -10.82 3.07
C LEU A 57 2.62 -11.17 1.60
N PRO A 58 1.36 -11.07 1.12
CA PRO A 58 0.96 -11.54 -0.21
C PRO A 58 1.63 -10.79 -1.37
N ASN A 59 2.21 -9.62 -1.10
CA ASN A 59 2.87 -8.78 -2.09
C ASN A 59 4.39 -8.78 -1.97
N PHE A 60 4.99 -9.51 -1.02
CA PHE A 60 6.45 -9.59 -0.89
C PHE A 60 7.12 -9.97 -2.22
N PRO A 61 8.20 -9.28 -2.66
CA PRO A 61 8.95 -8.23 -1.94
C PRO A 61 8.45 -6.79 -2.17
N ASN A 62 7.31 -6.59 -2.84
CA ASN A 62 6.73 -5.26 -3.06
C ASN A 62 5.99 -4.76 -1.82
N ILE A 63 6.75 -4.46 -0.76
CA ILE A 63 6.28 -3.92 0.51
C ILE A 63 7.11 -2.70 0.90
N GLY A 64 6.62 -1.89 1.82
CA GLY A 64 7.41 -0.81 2.41
C GLY A 64 6.58 0.27 3.07
N GLY A 65 7.26 1.28 3.60
CA GLY A 65 6.60 2.46 4.16
C GLY A 65 5.89 3.28 3.08
N ILE A 66 4.69 3.78 3.41
CA ILE A 66 3.90 4.67 2.57
C ILE A 66 3.57 5.97 3.32
N PRO A 67 3.34 7.10 2.61
CA PRO A 67 3.07 8.39 3.26
C PRO A 67 1.85 8.43 4.18
N ASP A 68 0.88 7.54 3.95
CA ASP A 68 -0.38 7.51 4.71
C ASP A 68 -0.27 6.69 6.02
N ILE A 69 0.86 6.04 6.29
CA ILE A 69 1.17 5.39 7.57
C ILE A 69 2.08 6.33 8.36
N GLN A 70 1.48 7.14 9.24
CA GLN A 70 2.21 8.14 10.03
C GLN A 70 2.49 7.69 11.47
N GLU A 71 1.82 6.63 11.90
CA GLU A 71 1.85 6.13 13.28
C GLU A 71 1.59 4.62 13.33
N TRP A 72 1.89 4.03 14.48
CA TRP A 72 1.53 2.66 14.82
C TRP A 72 0.00 2.47 14.78
N ASP A 73 -0.45 1.29 14.32
CA ASP A 73 -1.88 0.94 14.17
C ASP A 73 -2.68 1.87 13.23
N SER A 74 -2.01 2.49 12.26
CA SER A 74 -2.66 3.34 11.25
C SER A 74 -3.75 2.59 10.50
N ALA A 75 -4.88 3.26 10.24
CA ALA A 75 -5.94 2.74 9.37
C ALA A 75 -5.48 2.43 7.93
N SER A 76 -4.35 3.01 7.51
CA SER A 76 -3.73 2.78 6.20
C SER A 76 -2.88 1.50 6.15
N CYS A 77 -2.73 0.76 7.26
CA CYS A 77 -1.96 -0.47 7.32
C CYS A 77 -2.50 -1.57 6.41
N GLY A 78 -1.63 -2.09 5.55
CA GLY A 78 -1.96 -3.10 4.54
C GLY A 78 -2.73 -2.56 3.33
N THR A 79 -2.78 -1.23 3.13
CA THR A 79 -3.31 -0.66 1.88
C THR A 79 -2.34 -0.92 0.72
N CYS A 80 -2.88 -1.02 -0.49
CA CYS A 80 -2.12 -1.28 -1.70
C CYS A 80 -1.95 0.00 -2.53
N TRP A 81 -0.71 0.32 -2.87
CA TRP A 81 -0.33 1.53 -3.60
C TRP A 81 0.18 1.19 -4.99
N ASN A 82 -0.50 1.70 -6.02
CA ASN A 82 0.01 1.62 -7.39
C ASN A 82 1.05 2.73 -7.63
N VAL A 83 2.32 2.37 -7.54
CA VAL A 83 3.45 3.28 -7.79
C VAL A 83 3.83 3.20 -9.25
N THR A 84 3.85 4.34 -9.94
CA THR A 84 4.23 4.42 -11.36
C THR A 84 5.45 5.31 -11.53
N TYR A 85 6.47 4.78 -12.20
CA TYR A 85 7.68 5.50 -12.55
C TYR A 85 7.80 5.62 -14.07
N VAL A 86 8.05 6.85 -14.53
CA VAL A 86 8.34 7.15 -15.94
C VAL A 86 9.81 7.53 -16.02
N ASN A 87 10.60 6.75 -16.75
CA ASN A 87 12.02 7.02 -16.89
C ASN A 87 12.31 8.19 -17.84
N GLY A 88 13.57 8.61 -17.95
CA GLY A 88 13.98 9.71 -18.84
C GLY A 88 13.72 9.48 -20.35
N GLN A 89 13.34 8.26 -20.75
CA GLN A 89 12.96 7.91 -22.13
C GLN A 89 11.43 7.88 -22.33
N GLY A 90 10.64 8.22 -21.31
CA GLY A 90 9.18 8.18 -21.36
C GLY A 90 8.58 6.78 -21.19
N VAL A 91 9.38 5.78 -20.79
CA VAL A 91 8.88 4.42 -20.52
C VAL A 91 8.28 4.38 -19.12
N SER A 92 7.00 4.00 -19.05
CA SER A 92 6.26 3.85 -17.80
C SER A 92 6.33 2.42 -17.27
N LYS A 93 6.56 2.27 -15.96
CA LYS A 93 6.42 1.01 -15.23
C LYS A 93 5.63 1.23 -13.95
N SER A 94 4.83 0.24 -13.57
CA SER A 94 4.05 0.29 -12.33
C SER A 94 4.29 -0.95 -11.47
N ILE A 95 4.25 -0.75 -10.15
CA ILE A 95 4.26 -1.82 -9.15
C ILE A 95 3.17 -1.57 -8.12
N GLN A 96 2.72 -2.65 -7.47
CA GLN A 96 1.76 -2.59 -6.36
C GLN A 96 2.51 -2.82 -5.04
N VAL A 97 2.70 -1.75 -4.28
CA VAL A 97 3.38 -1.78 -2.98
C VAL A 97 2.37 -1.94 -1.86
N LEU A 98 2.57 -2.91 -0.98
CA LEU A 98 1.80 -3.06 0.25
C LEU A 98 2.41 -2.18 1.35
N GLY A 99 1.61 -1.28 1.92
CA GLY A 99 2.03 -0.43 3.03
C GLY A 99 2.14 -1.19 4.35
N ILE A 100 3.30 -1.14 5.00
CA ILE A 100 3.60 -1.77 6.30
C ILE A 100 4.28 -0.82 7.29
#